data_AF-A0A661RVW9-F1
#
_entry.id   AF-A0A661RVW9-F1
#
_cell.length_a   1.000
_cell.length_b   1.000
_cell.length_c   1.000
_cell.angle_alpha   90.00
_cell.angle_beta   90.00
_cell.angle_gamma   90.00
#
_symmetry.space_group_name_H-M   'P 1'
#
loop_
_entity.id
_entity.type
_entity.pdbx_description
1 polymer ?
#
loop_
_entity_poly.entity_id
_entity_poly.type
_entity_poly.pdbx_seq_one_letter_code
_entity_poly.pdbx_strand_id
1 'polypeptide(L)'
;MIGAMIAKQKISSAYNALNNRDFEAFLAAWRDDCTFIYPGDLPVSGKIEGKPAIEKWFKNFFDQFPKLKYTLKNVCVDNVFDFMGINTVAAHWDSEYTNKDGKKFQNSGVTVIKIKFGKAEFVKDYYFDTGDNFRAAWGVTETESAETVVEENIPDTPTDDTSKLTGNTGTLVFHSSGCKYSKSKKCTAIFNTRDEAIQEGYKPCGTCKP
;
A
#
# COMPACT_ATOMS: atom_id res chain seq x y z
N MET A 1 19.21 -9.17 -7.77
CA MET A 1 19.29 -8.08 -8.77
C MET A 1 18.13 -8.11 -9.77
N ILE A 2 17.76 -9.26 -10.35
CA ILE A 2 16.66 -9.34 -11.34
C ILE A 2 15.32 -8.86 -10.75
N GLY A 3 14.96 -9.28 -9.53
CA GLY A 3 13.74 -8.85 -8.84
C GLY A 3 13.62 -7.32 -8.73
N ALA A 4 14.69 -6.65 -8.30
CA ALA A 4 14.74 -5.19 -8.25
C ALA A 4 14.57 -4.54 -9.63
N MET A 5 15.17 -5.09 -10.67
CA MET A 5 15.03 -4.57 -12.03
C MET A 5 13.58 -4.66 -12.52
N ILE A 6 12.92 -5.80 -12.31
CA ILE A 6 11.51 -6.02 -12.67
C ILE A 6 10.61 -5.06 -11.89
N ALA A 7 10.81 -4.94 -10.57
CA ALA A 7 10.03 -4.03 -9.73
C ALA A 7 10.17 -2.57 -10.21
N LYS A 8 11.40 -2.10 -10.45
CA LYS A 8 11.66 -0.75 -10.98
C LYS A 8 10.97 -0.52 -12.33
N GLN A 9 11.05 -1.49 -13.24
CA GLN A 9 10.39 -1.39 -14.54
C GLN A 9 8.87 -1.28 -14.40
N LYS A 10 8.25 -2.11 -13.56
CA LYS A 10 6.80 -2.07 -13.31
C LYS A 10 6.36 -0.74 -12.69
N ILE A 11 7.11 -0.21 -11.72
CA ILE A 11 6.83 1.10 -11.14
C ILE A 11 6.91 2.20 -12.20
N SER A 12 7.98 2.23 -13.00
CA SER A 12 8.10 3.20 -14.09
C SER A 12 6.94 3.10 -15.09
N SER A 13 6.52 1.89 -15.46
CA SER A 13 5.36 1.68 -16.32
C SER A 13 4.06 2.21 -15.69
N ALA A 14 3.85 2.04 -14.38
CA ALA A 14 2.67 2.56 -13.69
C ALA A 14 2.62 4.10 -13.71
N TYR A 15 3.74 4.78 -13.47
CA TYR A 15 3.79 6.25 -13.58
C TYR A 15 3.63 6.75 -15.02
N ASN A 16 4.13 6.00 -16.02
CA ASN A 16 3.86 6.30 -17.43
C ASN A 16 2.37 6.16 -17.75
N ALA A 17 1.71 5.12 -17.24
CA ALA A 17 0.27 4.93 -17.40
C ALA A 17 -0.52 6.09 -16.76
N LEU A 18 -0.17 6.50 -15.53
CA LEU A 18 -0.75 7.69 -14.89
C LEU A 18 -0.60 8.96 -15.74
N ASN A 19 0.62 9.23 -16.23
CA ASN A 19 0.91 10.40 -17.06
C ASN A 19 0.14 10.39 -18.39
N ASN A 20 -0.06 9.21 -18.98
CA ASN A 20 -0.81 9.03 -20.21
C ASN A 20 -2.33 8.93 -19.99
N ARG A 21 -2.79 8.97 -18.72
CA ARG A 21 -4.18 8.68 -18.33
C ARG A 21 -4.66 7.31 -18.83
N ASP A 22 -3.74 6.36 -19.00
CA ASP A 22 -4.04 4.97 -19.31
C ASP A 22 -4.48 4.26 -18.03
N PHE A 23 -5.75 4.47 -17.71
CA PHE A 23 -6.33 4.04 -16.47
C PHE A 23 -6.44 2.52 -16.35
N GLU A 24 -6.70 1.85 -17.47
CA GLU A 24 -6.76 0.40 -17.54
C GLU A 24 -5.38 -0.20 -17.23
N ALA A 25 -4.31 0.28 -17.88
CA ALA A 25 -2.97 -0.19 -17.62
C ALA A 25 -2.51 0.13 -16.19
N PHE A 26 -2.87 1.31 -15.67
CA PHE A 26 -2.55 1.69 -14.31
C PHE A 26 -3.18 0.75 -13.28
N LEU A 27 -4.50 0.50 -13.36
CA LEU A 27 -5.20 -0.36 -12.43
C LEU A 27 -4.96 -1.86 -12.64
N ALA A 28 -4.49 -2.29 -13.81
CA ALA A 28 -4.13 -3.69 -14.06
C ALA A 28 -3.05 -4.20 -13.08
N ALA A 29 -2.20 -3.31 -12.57
CA ALA A 29 -1.17 -3.60 -11.59
C ALA A 29 -1.69 -3.78 -10.15
N TRP A 30 -2.98 -3.51 -9.88
CA TRP A 30 -3.58 -3.54 -8.56
C TRP A 30 -4.37 -4.83 -8.34
N ARG A 31 -4.29 -5.39 -7.12
CA ARG A 31 -5.15 -6.49 -6.70
C ARG A 31 -6.60 -6.01 -6.49
N ASP A 32 -7.53 -6.95 -6.56
CA ASP A 32 -8.96 -6.63 -6.39
C ASP A 32 -9.30 -6.22 -4.95
N ASP A 33 -8.54 -6.74 -3.98
CA ASP A 33 -8.62 -6.47 -2.54
C ASP A 33 -7.62 -5.39 -2.07
N CYS A 34 -7.03 -4.62 -2.98
CA CYS A 34 -6.00 -3.65 -2.61
C CYS A 34 -6.54 -2.55 -1.68
N THR A 35 -5.69 -2.09 -0.75
CA THR A 35 -5.93 -0.89 0.06
C THR A 35 -5.08 0.27 -0.45
N PHE A 36 -5.70 1.43 -0.63
CA PHE A 36 -5.04 2.69 -0.94
C PHE A 36 -5.24 3.69 0.20
N ILE A 37 -4.20 4.45 0.56
CA ILE A 37 -4.29 5.56 1.52
C ILE A 37 -3.80 6.84 0.84
N TYR A 38 -4.69 7.83 0.74
CA TYR A 38 -4.39 9.16 0.21
C TYR A 38 -4.19 10.16 1.37
N PRO A 39 -3.14 11.01 1.33
CA PRO A 39 -2.74 11.81 2.48
C PRO A 39 -3.65 13.03 2.68
N GLY A 40 -3.44 13.70 3.81
CA GLY A 40 -4.15 14.92 4.20
C GLY A 40 -5.45 14.61 4.95
N ASP A 41 -6.26 15.64 5.11
CA ASP A 41 -7.47 15.65 5.91
C ASP A 41 -8.69 16.17 5.12
N LEU A 42 -8.63 16.02 3.80
CA LEU A 42 -9.72 16.38 2.91
C LEU A 42 -10.76 15.27 2.87
N PRO A 43 -12.02 15.54 2.43
CA PRO A 43 -13.02 14.50 2.22
C PRO A 43 -12.60 13.37 1.25
N VAL A 44 -11.56 13.61 0.44
CA VAL A 44 -10.97 12.63 -0.49
C VAL A 44 -9.78 11.86 0.11
N SER A 45 -9.29 12.26 1.27
CA SER A 45 -8.17 11.65 1.99
C SER A 45 -8.62 10.43 2.80
N GLY A 46 -7.64 9.69 3.31
CA GLY A 46 -7.86 8.50 4.13
C GLY A 46 -7.82 7.20 3.34
N LYS A 47 -8.43 6.16 3.92
CA LYS A 47 -8.35 4.77 3.45
C LYS A 47 -9.45 4.45 2.44
N ILE A 48 -9.05 3.89 1.29
CA ILE A 48 -9.92 3.40 0.22
C ILE A 48 -9.63 1.92 -0.01
N GLU A 49 -10.65 1.07 0.14
CA GLU A 49 -10.50 -0.39 0.08
C GLU A 49 -11.22 -0.99 -1.11
N GLY A 50 -10.50 -1.87 -1.82
CA GLY A 50 -11.00 -2.59 -2.97
C GLY A 50 -10.84 -1.82 -4.28
N LYS A 51 -10.48 -2.56 -5.33
CA LYS A 51 -10.21 -2.01 -6.66
C LYS A 51 -11.35 -1.17 -7.25
N PRO A 52 -12.65 -1.51 -7.11
CA PRO A 52 -13.73 -0.66 -7.60
C PRO A 52 -13.81 0.71 -6.91
N ALA A 53 -13.54 0.78 -5.60
CA ALA A 53 -13.54 2.04 -4.85
C ALA A 53 -12.33 2.89 -5.22
N ILE A 54 -11.15 2.26 -5.33
CA ILE A 54 -9.91 2.90 -5.81
C ILE A 54 -10.12 3.44 -7.23
N GLU A 55 -10.77 2.66 -8.09
CA GLU A 55 -11.09 3.08 -9.46
C GLU A 55 -11.95 4.35 -9.47
N LYS A 56 -13.03 4.36 -8.70
CA LYS A 56 -13.91 5.53 -8.58
C LYS A 56 -13.14 6.75 -8.04
N TRP A 57 -12.27 6.54 -7.06
CA TRP A 57 -11.45 7.60 -6.48
C TRP A 57 -10.52 8.23 -7.54
N PHE A 58 -9.80 7.40 -8.30
CA PHE A 58 -8.89 7.91 -9.34
C PHE A 58 -9.63 8.60 -10.50
N LYS A 59 -10.84 8.14 -10.86
CA LYS A 59 -11.69 8.86 -11.83
C LYS A 59 -11.98 10.29 -11.33
N ASN A 60 -12.43 10.44 -10.09
CA ASN A 60 -12.67 11.76 -9.49
C ASN A 60 -11.39 12.60 -9.41
N PHE A 61 -10.24 11.98 -9.10
CA PHE A 61 -8.95 12.64 -9.08
C PHE A 61 -8.55 13.18 -10.47
N PHE A 62 -8.75 12.39 -11.53
CA PHE A 62 -8.45 12.83 -12.90
C PHE A 62 -9.41 13.90 -13.41
N ASP A 63 -10.67 13.88 -12.97
CA ASP A 63 -11.64 14.93 -13.23
C ASP A 63 -11.27 16.23 -12.50
N GLN A 64 -10.79 16.12 -11.25
CA GLN A 64 -10.29 17.26 -10.48
C GLN A 64 -9.01 17.84 -11.08
N PHE A 65 -8.12 17.01 -11.62
CA PHE A 65 -6.82 17.42 -12.16
C PHE A 65 -6.71 17.08 -13.66
N PRO A 66 -7.32 17.86 -14.57
CA PRO A 66 -7.33 17.60 -16.01
C PRO A 66 -5.96 17.72 -16.68
N LYS A 67 -4.98 18.36 -16.03
CA LYS A 67 -3.56 18.28 -16.42
C LYS A 67 -2.77 17.79 -15.23
N LEU A 68 -1.98 16.74 -15.43
CA LEU A 68 -1.22 16.09 -14.39
C LEU A 68 0.02 15.46 -15.03
N LYS A 69 1.15 15.61 -14.36
CA LYS A 69 2.41 14.99 -14.76
C LYS A 69 3.20 14.65 -13.51
N TYR A 70 3.57 13.38 -13.39
CA TYR A 70 4.54 12.89 -12.43
C TYR A 70 5.91 12.72 -13.09
N THR A 71 6.96 13.13 -12.39
CA THR A 71 8.35 12.86 -12.74
C THR A 71 8.94 11.94 -11.68
N LEU A 72 9.10 10.67 -12.02
CA LEU A 72 9.71 9.67 -11.13
C LEU A 72 11.20 9.98 -10.95
N LYS A 73 11.64 10.13 -9.70
CA LYS A 73 13.02 10.50 -9.33
C LYS A 73 13.84 9.30 -8.87
N ASN A 74 13.28 8.51 -7.98
CA ASN A 74 13.98 7.35 -7.43
C ASN A 74 13.00 6.23 -7.11
N VAL A 75 13.48 5.00 -7.20
CA VAL A 75 12.76 3.79 -6.82
C VAL A 75 13.66 2.93 -5.96
N CYS A 76 13.27 2.78 -4.69
CA CYS A 76 13.93 1.92 -3.72
C CYS A 76 13.13 0.62 -3.60
N VAL A 77 13.81 -0.52 -3.73
CA VAL A 77 13.21 -1.85 -3.66
C VAL A 77 13.83 -2.58 -2.49
N ASP A 78 13.00 -3.08 -1.59
CA ASP A 78 13.44 -3.77 -0.37
C ASP A 78 14.06 -5.14 -0.72
N ASN A 79 13.27 -6.05 -1.27
CA ASN A 79 13.74 -7.39 -1.60
C ASN A 79 14.32 -7.48 -3.02
N VAL A 80 15.61 -7.23 -3.17
CA VAL A 80 16.28 -7.16 -4.49
C VAL A 80 16.45 -8.51 -5.20
N PHE A 81 16.18 -9.63 -4.52
CA PHE A 81 16.23 -11.00 -5.05
C PHE A 81 14.85 -11.68 -5.09
N ASP A 82 13.77 -10.91 -4.95
CA ASP A 82 12.42 -11.44 -5.06
C ASP A 82 12.10 -11.93 -6.49
N PHE A 83 11.64 -13.18 -6.59
CA PHE A 83 11.13 -13.79 -7.81
C PHE A 83 9.67 -14.24 -7.68
N MET A 84 9.07 -14.12 -6.49
CA MET A 84 7.68 -14.48 -6.22
C MET A 84 6.73 -13.29 -6.39
N GLY A 85 7.28 -12.08 -6.57
CA GLY A 85 6.51 -10.85 -6.66
C GLY A 85 5.97 -10.41 -5.30
N ILE A 86 6.72 -10.68 -4.23
CA ILE A 86 6.47 -10.23 -2.87
C ILE A 86 7.56 -9.21 -2.50
N ASN A 87 7.19 -7.93 -2.44
CA ASN A 87 8.14 -6.85 -2.27
C ASN A 87 7.52 -5.61 -1.61
N THR A 88 8.38 -4.73 -1.10
CA THR A 88 8.02 -3.36 -0.74
C THR A 88 8.85 -2.41 -1.60
N VAL A 89 8.18 -1.46 -2.24
CA VAL A 89 8.81 -0.48 -3.11
C VAL A 89 8.44 0.93 -2.66
N ALA A 90 9.41 1.81 -2.56
CA ALA A 90 9.20 3.24 -2.37
C ALA A 90 9.56 3.99 -3.65
N ALA A 91 8.63 4.80 -4.16
CA ALA A 91 8.79 5.60 -5.37
C ALA A 91 8.75 7.09 -4.99
N HIS A 92 9.87 7.79 -5.15
CA HIS A 92 9.95 9.24 -4.97
C HIS A 92 9.65 9.94 -6.29
N TRP A 93 8.77 10.93 -6.27
CA TRP A 93 8.31 11.65 -7.46
C TRP A 93 8.15 13.14 -7.19
N ASP A 94 8.24 13.92 -8.25
CA ASP A 94 7.68 15.28 -8.32
C ASP A 94 6.37 15.21 -9.12
N SER A 95 5.43 16.10 -8.83
CA SER A 95 4.19 16.25 -9.58
C SER A 95 3.91 17.70 -9.93
N GLU A 96 3.42 17.90 -11.14
CA GLU A 96 2.87 19.16 -11.63
C GLU A 96 1.44 18.91 -12.06
N TYR A 97 0.50 19.71 -11.58
CA TYR A 97 -0.92 19.51 -11.89
C TYR A 97 -1.67 20.83 -12.02
N THR A 98 -2.70 20.82 -12.85
CA THR A 98 -3.66 21.90 -12.98
C THR A 98 -5.02 21.36 -12.58
N ASN A 99 -5.66 22.02 -11.62
CA ASN A 99 -6.99 21.64 -11.19
C ASN A 99 -8.06 22.06 -12.22
N LYS A 100 -9.31 21.62 -12.04
CA LYS A 100 -10.43 21.91 -12.93
C LYS A 100 -10.75 23.40 -13.06
N ASP A 101 -10.33 24.22 -12.09
CA ASP A 101 -10.47 25.68 -12.12
C ASP A 101 -9.33 26.37 -12.89
N GLY A 102 -8.40 25.59 -13.46
CA GLY A 102 -7.26 26.09 -14.23
C GLY A 102 -6.06 26.56 -13.38
N LYS A 103 -6.12 26.40 -12.05
CA LYS A 103 -5.02 26.77 -11.15
C LYS A 103 -3.92 25.71 -11.18
N LYS A 104 -2.66 26.16 -11.21
CA LYS A 104 -1.47 25.29 -11.29
C LYS A 104 -0.86 25.08 -9.91
N PHE A 105 -0.42 23.86 -9.67
CA PHE A 105 0.19 23.42 -8.42
C PHE A 105 1.34 22.47 -8.72
N GLN A 106 2.22 22.32 -7.74
CA GLN A 106 3.29 21.35 -7.75
C GLN A 106 3.41 20.72 -6.36
N ASN A 107 3.90 19.48 -6.30
CA ASN A 107 4.23 18.82 -5.05
C ASN A 107 5.33 17.79 -5.30
N SER A 108 5.89 17.25 -4.23
CA SER A 108 6.73 16.06 -4.27
C SER A 108 6.24 15.08 -3.23
N GLY A 109 6.59 13.82 -3.39
CA GLY A 109 6.13 12.81 -2.46
C GLY A 109 6.75 11.46 -2.69
N VAL A 110 6.43 10.55 -1.77
CA VAL A 110 6.81 9.16 -1.85
C VAL A 110 5.55 8.31 -1.85
N THR A 111 5.44 7.41 -2.81
CA THR A 111 4.45 6.34 -2.77
C THR A 111 5.13 5.07 -2.27
N VAL A 112 4.61 4.47 -1.20
CA VAL A 112 5.04 3.17 -0.70
C VAL A 112 4.05 2.11 -1.14
N ILE A 113 4.56 1.04 -1.75
CA ILE A 113 3.78 0.01 -2.43
C ILE A 113 4.22 -1.35 -1.89
N LYS A 114 3.30 -2.06 -1.24
CA LYS A 114 3.46 -3.48 -0.99
C LYS A 114 2.91 -4.27 -2.16
N ILE A 115 3.73 -5.19 -2.65
CA ILE A 115 3.45 -6.04 -3.79
C ILE A 115 3.28 -7.46 -3.28
N LYS A 116 2.24 -8.14 -3.74
CA LYS A 116 1.99 -9.57 -3.50
C LYS A 116 1.61 -10.24 -4.80
N PHE A 117 2.34 -11.30 -5.14
CA PHE A 117 2.24 -12.00 -6.42
C PHE A 117 2.28 -11.06 -7.63
N GLY A 118 3.15 -10.03 -7.56
CA GLY A 118 3.44 -9.12 -8.66
C GLY A 118 2.41 -8.02 -8.89
N LYS A 119 1.42 -7.85 -7.99
CA LYS A 119 0.42 -6.78 -7.99
C LYS A 119 0.40 -6.04 -6.66
N ALA A 120 -0.02 -4.77 -6.66
CA ALA A 120 -0.15 -3.97 -5.45
C ALA A 120 -1.25 -4.54 -4.53
N GLU A 121 -0.87 -4.83 -3.29
CA GLU A 121 -1.77 -5.21 -2.18
C GLU A 121 -2.09 -4.00 -1.31
N PHE A 122 -1.11 -3.12 -1.12
CA PHE A 122 -1.27 -1.91 -0.32
C PHE A 122 -0.47 -0.78 -0.96
N VAL A 123 -1.07 0.39 -1.05
CA VAL A 123 -0.45 1.61 -1.58
C VAL A 123 -0.73 2.76 -0.62
N LYS A 124 0.29 3.52 -0.24
CA LYS A 124 0.14 4.74 0.54
C LYS A 124 0.98 5.85 -0.05
N ASP A 125 0.34 6.99 -0.23
CA ASP A 125 0.99 8.21 -0.71
C ASP A 125 1.38 9.11 0.45
N TYR A 126 2.60 9.62 0.42
CA TYR A 126 3.13 10.63 1.33
C TYR A 126 3.48 11.88 0.53
N TYR A 127 2.58 12.86 0.54
CA TYR A 127 2.81 14.15 -0.10
C TYR A 127 3.59 15.04 0.88
N PHE A 128 4.61 15.75 0.41
CA PHE A 128 5.43 16.60 1.28
C PHE A 128 4.70 17.87 1.70
N ASP A 129 3.83 18.41 0.84
CA ASP A 129 2.91 19.49 1.20
C ASP A 129 1.46 18.95 1.25
N THR A 130 0.86 18.93 2.43
CA THR A 130 -0.58 18.66 2.65
C THR A 130 -1.31 19.86 3.26
N GLY A 131 -0.66 21.03 3.24
CA GLY A 131 -1.17 22.30 3.77
C GLY A 131 -2.02 23.08 2.77
N ASP A 132 -1.96 24.40 2.84
CA ASP A 132 -2.88 25.29 2.12
C ASP A 132 -2.83 25.12 0.59
N ASN A 133 -1.65 24.87 0.01
CA ASN A 133 -1.55 24.63 -1.43
C ASN A 133 -2.28 23.35 -1.86
N PHE A 134 -2.14 22.29 -1.06
CA PHE A 134 -2.82 21.01 -1.29
C PHE A 134 -4.34 21.16 -1.16
N ARG A 135 -4.81 21.86 -0.13
CA ARG A 135 -6.24 22.16 0.06
C ARG A 135 -6.80 23.01 -1.09
N ALA A 136 -6.08 24.07 -1.46
CA ALA A 136 -6.45 24.95 -2.57
C ALA A 136 -6.48 24.21 -3.90
N ALA A 137 -5.60 23.22 -4.11
CA ALA A 137 -5.63 22.39 -5.31
C ALA A 137 -6.93 21.58 -5.44
N TRP A 138 -7.47 21.14 -4.31
CA TRP A 138 -8.77 20.47 -4.22
C TRP A 138 -9.96 21.43 -4.14
N GLY A 139 -9.74 22.75 -4.21
CA GLY A 139 -10.79 23.76 -4.19
C GLY A 139 -11.33 24.07 -2.80
N VAL A 140 -10.62 23.68 -1.73
CA VAL A 140 -10.97 24.01 -0.34
C VAL A 140 -10.28 25.32 0.05
N THR A 141 -11.04 26.31 0.50
CA THR A 141 -10.53 27.67 0.78
C THR A 141 -10.57 28.09 2.25
N GLU A 142 -11.18 27.31 3.16
CA GLU A 142 -11.24 27.64 4.59
C GLU A 142 -11.01 26.40 5.47
N THR A 143 -10.39 26.65 6.62
CA THR A 143 -9.97 25.69 7.65
C THR A 143 -11.14 25.29 8.55
N GLU A 144 -11.82 24.19 8.22
CA GLU A 144 -12.29 23.31 9.29
C GLU A 144 -11.10 22.46 9.72
N SER A 145 -10.63 22.67 10.95
CA SER A 145 -9.61 21.85 11.58
C SER A 145 -10.17 20.45 11.79
N ALA A 146 -10.00 19.57 10.81
CA ALA A 146 -10.08 18.15 11.06
C ALA A 146 -8.87 17.79 11.93
N GLU A 147 -9.14 17.22 13.11
CA GLU A 147 -8.09 16.70 13.98
C GLU A 147 -7.18 15.79 13.16
N THR A 148 -5.87 15.96 13.33
CA THR A 148 -4.86 15.08 12.76
C THR A 148 -5.09 13.67 13.30
N VAL A 149 -5.83 12.85 12.56
CA VAL A 149 -5.93 11.42 12.84
C VAL A 149 -4.52 10.87 12.63
N VAL A 150 -3.93 10.34 13.70
CA VAL A 150 -2.64 9.65 13.63
C VAL A 150 -2.81 8.51 12.63
N GLU A 151 -2.21 8.68 11.44
CA GLU A 151 -2.32 7.72 10.35
C GLU A 151 -1.87 6.33 10.84
N GLU A 152 -2.69 5.32 10.62
CA GLU A 152 -2.24 3.94 10.74
C GLU A 152 -1.00 3.78 9.86
N ASN A 153 0.12 3.45 10.50
CA ASN A 153 1.36 3.15 9.81
C ASN A 153 1.10 1.99 8.86
N ILE A 154 1.78 2.02 7.72
CA ILE A 154 1.89 0.84 6.86
C ILE A 154 2.31 -0.30 7.78
N PRO A 155 1.57 -1.42 7.87
CA PRO A 155 2.00 -2.52 8.71
C PRO A 155 3.44 -2.87 8.32
N ASP A 156 4.39 -2.97 9.24
CA ASP A 156 5.80 -3.21 8.84
C ASP A 156 5.99 -4.58 8.16
N THR A 157 4.96 -5.42 8.19
CA THR A 157 4.91 -6.77 7.64
C THR A 157 3.95 -6.88 6.46
N PRO A 158 4.25 -7.74 5.45
CA PRO A 158 3.25 -8.19 4.47
C PRO A 158 2.01 -8.61 5.23
N THR A 159 0.80 -8.26 4.76
CA THR A 159 -0.43 -8.59 5.48
C THR A 159 -0.38 -10.09 5.79
N ASP A 160 -0.26 -10.42 7.08
CA ASP A 160 -0.33 -11.78 7.56
C ASP A 160 -1.60 -12.37 6.93
N ASP A 161 -1.43 -13.48 6.23
CA ASP A 161 -2.54 -14.25 5.72
C ASP A 161 -3.49 -14.42 6.90
N THR A 162 -4.70 -13.86 6.81
CA THR A 162 -5.73 -13.90 7.87
C THR A 162 -6.23 -15.34 8.13
N SER A 163 -5.54 -16.34 7.59
CA SER A 163 -5.66 -17.72 7.97
C SER A 163 -5.15 -17.90 9.41
N LYS A 164 -6.12 -17.99 10.34
CA LYS A 164 -5.94 -18.30 11.76
C LYS A 164 -4.71 -19.19 12.01
N LEU A 165 -3.72 -18.65 12.71
CA LEU A 165 -2.53 -19.38 13.13
C LEU A 165 -2.93 -20.37 14.23
N THR A 166 -2.33 -21.56 14.21
CA THR A 166 -2.64 -22.62 15.19
C THR A 166 -1.43 -22.91 16.06
N GLY A 167 -1.59 -22.85 17.39
CA GLY A 167 -0.55 -23.05 18.39
C GLY A 167 -0.63 -24.40 19.10
N ASN A 168 0.50 -25.10 19.19
CA ASN A 168 0.65 -26.27 20.03
C ASN A 168 0.83 -25.88 21.49
N THR A 169 -0.18 -26.15 22.33
CA THR A 169 -0.20 -25.78 23.75
C THR A 169 0.84 -26.52 24.59
N GLY A 170 1.42 -27.61 24.08
CA GLY A 170 2.47 -28.37 24.77
C GLY A 170 3.89 -27.89 24.46
N THR A 171 4.16 -27.51 23.20
CA THR A 171 5.51 -27.09 22.78
C THR A 171 5.65 -25.58 22.66
N LEU A 172 4.55 -24.83 22.76
CA LEU A 172 4.47 -23.39 22.50
C LEU A 172 5.02 -23.03 21.12
N VAL A 173 4.67 -23.82 20.11
CA VAL A 173 5.03 -23.55 18.71
C VAL A 173 3.76 -23.29 17.91
N PHE A 174 3.73 -22.20 17.13
CA PHE A 174 2.59 -21.90 16.26
C PHE A 174 2.91 -22.06 14.76
N HIS A 175 1.87 -22.30 13.99
CA HIS A 175 1.93 -22.74 12.60
C HIS A 175 0.92 -21.98 11.72
N SER A 176 1.21 -21.84 10.43
CA SER A 176 0.23 -21.41 9.43
C SER A 176 -0.76 -22.55 9.09
N SER A 177 -1.91 -22.17 8.55
CA SER A 177 -3.04 -23.08 8.25
C SER A 177 -2.67 -24.30 7.40
N GLY A 178 -1.72 -24.16 6.46
CA GLY A 178 -1.24 -25.24 5.59
C GLY A 178 -0.11 -26.11 6.13
N CYS A 179 0.38 -25.86 7.35
CA CYS A 179 1.56 -26.56 7.86
C CYS A 179 1.25 -28.02 8.22
N LYS A 180 2.07 -28.97 7.75
CA LYS A 180 1.91 -30.39 8.10
C LYS A 180 1.93 -30.67 9.61
N TYR A 181 2.58 -29.81 10.39
CA TYR A 181 2.70 -29.94 11.85
C TYR A 181 1.53 -29.28 12.62
N SER A 182 0.67 -28.50 11.95
CA SER A 182 -0.51 -27.91 12.60
C SER A 182 -1.59 -28.94 12.94
N LYS A 183 -1.49 -30.16 12.40
CA LYS A 183 -2.46 -31.25 12.60
C LYS A 183 -2.28 -32.05 13.90
N SER A 184 -1.36 -31.64 14.78
CA SER A 184 -1.19 -32.31 16.07
C SER A 184 -2.41 -32.11 16.96
N LYS A 185 -2.77 -33.12 17.77
CA LYS A 185 -3.89 -33.03 18.73
C LYS A 185 -3.74 -31.91 19.76
N LYS A 186 -2.52 -31.43 19.99
CA LYS A 186 -2.20 -30.34 20.92
C LYS A 186 -2.21 -28.95 20.26
N CYS A 187 -2.37 -28.88 18.92
CA CYS A 187 -2.49 -27.62 18.19
C CYS A 187 -3.92 -27.07 18.30
N THR A 188 -4.26 -26.57 19.49
CA THR A 188 -5.62 -26.09 19.82
C THR A 188 -5.67 -24.61 20.13
N ALA A 189 -4.54 -23.94 20.36
CA ALA A 189 -4.52 -22.49 20.49
C ALA A 189 -4.71 -21.85 19.11
N ILE A 190 -5.41 -20.72 19.05
CA ILE A 190 -5.72 -20.00 17.81
C ILE A 190 -5.28 -18.56 17.99
N PHE A 191 -4.54 -18.03 17.02
CA PHE A 191 -4.09 -16.64 17.00
C PHE A 191 -4.48 -15.99 15.67
N ASN A 192 -4.81 -14.71 15.73
CA ASN A 192 -5.16 -13.92 14.55
C ASN A 192 -3.92 -13.31 13.90
N THR A 193 -2.87 -13.07 14.68
CA THR A 193 -1.60 -12.51 14.18
C THR A 193 -0.39 -13.23 14.77
N ARG A 194 0.73 -13.12 14.06
CA ARG A 194 2.04 -13.56 14.57
C ARG A 194 2.40 -12.93 15.92
N ASP A 195 2.15 -11.63 16.06
CA ASP A 195 2.52 -10.88 17.25
C ASP A 195 1.71 -11.29 18.47
N GLU A 196 0.42 -11.58 18.30
CA GLU A 196 -0.45 -12.15 19.34
C GLU A 196 0.14 -13.47 19.88
N ALA A 197 0.53 -14.38 18.98
CA ALA A 197 1.13 -15.65 19.37
C ALA A 197 2.45 -15.48 20.15
N ILE A 198 3.28 -14.52 19.74
CA ILE A 198 4.57 -14.24 20.40
C ILE A 198 4.36 -13.61 21.78
N GLN A 199 3.40 -12.69 21.93
CA GLN A 199 3.04 -12.09 23.21
C GLN A 199 2.52 -13.14 24.21
N GLU A 200 1.76 -14.13 23.71
CA GLU A 200 1.29 -15.29 24.47
C GLU A 200 2.40 -16.34 24.73
N GLY A 201 3.65 -16.05 24.34
CA GLY A 201 4.82 -16.87 24.64
C GLY A 201 5.12 -18.00 23.64
N TYR A 202 4.44 -18.03 22.50
CA TYR A 202 4.67 -19.03 21.46
C TYR A 202 5.80 -18.61 20.51
N LYS A 203 6.49 -19.61 19.96
CA LYS A 203 7.57 -19.45 18.99
C LYS A 203 7.11 -19.86 17.59
N PRO A 204 7.54 -19.16 16.53
CA PRO A 204 7.16 -19.52 15.16
C PRO A 204 7.77 -20.86 14.77
N CYS A 205 7.02 -21.67 14.05
CA CYS A 205 7.52 -22.94 13.52
C CYS A 205 8.65 -22.69 12.52
N GLY A 206 9.83 -23.28 12.78
CA GLY A 206 10.99 -23.14 11.89
C GLY A 206 10.80 -23.73 10.48
N THR A 207 9.79 -24.58 10.27
CA THR A 207 9.50 -25.17 8.96
C THR A 207 8.56 -24.32 8.11
N CYS A 208 7.37 -23.97 8.63
CA CYS A 208 6.41 -23.18 7.83
C CYS A 208 6.66 -21.67 7.91
N LYS A 209 7.52 -21.23 8.85
CA LYS A 209 7.91 -19.82 9.06
C LYS A 209 6.70 -18.88 8.94
N PRO A 210 5.64 -19.14 9.73
CA PRO A 210 4.51 -18.23 9.81
C PRO A 210 5.01 -16.91 10.38
#